data_AF-A0A3N5UXD5-F1
#
_entry.id   AF-A0A3N5UXD5-F1
#
_cell.length_a   1.000
_cell.length_b   1.000
_cell.length_c   1.000
_cell.angle_alpha   90.00
_cell.angle_beta   90.00
_cell.angle_gamma   90.00
#
_symmetry.space_group_name_H-M   'P 1'
#
loop_
_entity.id
_entity.type
_entity.pdbx_description
1 polymer ?
#
loop_
_entity_poly.entity_id
_entity_poly.type
_entity_poly.pdbx_seq_one_letter_code
_entity_poly.pdbx_strand_id
1 'polypeptide(L)'
;MEYEDTIYKIYDWNRNLAGYFFPDYDLEETKENEDEIIEKLNQSHQNVQGGNILLPMVKLNLLDKEEGIDLDYAIVALEQSLQRVKVWKQWLLQNGSQFEINGNAIFTSREDREMLSIGLRIKKHMTLGEREILNTLIPLLDDLHEAGLL
;
A
#
# COMPACT_ATOMS: atom_id res chain seq x y z
N MET A 1 -3.72 -13.06 -2.87
CA MET A 1 -2.41 -12.59 -2.37
C MET A 1 -1.38 -13.59 -2.85
N GLU A 2 -0.16 -13.14 -3.11
CA GLU A 2 0.97 -13.97 -3.54
C GLU A 2 2.22 -13.47 -2.83
N TYR A 3 3.02 -14.37 -2.27
CA TYR A 3 4.31 -14.05 -1.67
C TYR A 3 5.42 -14.25 -2.70
N GLU A 4 6.22 -13.21 -2.94
CA GLU A 4 7.35 -13.22 -3.88
C GLU A 4 8.40 -12.21 -3.42
N ASP A 5 9.68 -12.55 -3.53
CA ASP A 5 10.83 -11.68 -3.22
C ASP A 5 10.67 -10.90 -1.90
N THR A 6 10.40 -11.60 -0.80
CA THR A 6 10.22 -11.04 0.56
C THR A 6 8.96 -10.19 0.80
N ILE A 7 8.10 -10.02 -0.20
CA ILE A 7 6.91 -9.15 -0.12
C ILE A 7 5.62 -9.90 -0.48
N TYR A 8 4.49 -9.34 -0.07
CA TYR A 8 3.16 -9.87 -0.39
C TYR A 8 2.48 -8.99 -1.43
N LYS A 9 2.22 -9.53 -2.63
CA LYS A 9 1.40 -8.90 -3.66
C LYS A 9 -0.08 -9.08 -3.34
N ILE A 10 -0.82 -7.97 -3.34
CA ILE A 10 -2.25 -7.93 -3.08
C ILE A 10 -2.96 -7.78 -4.42
N TYR A 11 -3.95 -8.63 -4.68
CA TYR A 11 -4.72 -8.61 -5.92
C TYR A 11 -6.19 -8.33 -5.61
N ASP A 12 -6.85 -7.60 -6.52
CA ASP A 12 -8.30 -7.41 -6.48
C ASP A 12 -9.04 -8.70 -6.93
N TRP A 13 -10.37 -8.64 -6.88
CA TRP A 13 -11.28 -9.68 -7.34
C TRP A 13 -11.14 -10.06 -8.82
N ASN A 14 -10.61 -9.15 -9.64
CA ASN A 14 -10.33 -9.36 -11.06
C ASN A 14 -8.89 -9.85 -11.32
N ARG A 15 -8.12 -10.13 -10.27
CA ARG A 15 -6.69 -10.50 -10.31
C ARG A 15 -5.77 -9.39 -10.82
N ASN A 16 -6.19 -8.13 -10.78
CA ASN A 16 -5.30 -7.01 -11.00
C ASN A 16 -4.51 -6.74 -9.71
N LEU A 17 -3.25 -6.35 -9.86
CA LEU A 17 -2.43 -5.93 -8.73
C LEU A 17 -3.05 -4.68 -8.08
N ALA A 18 -3.47 -4.81 -6.83
CA ALA A 18 -4.12 -3.76 -6.04
C ALA A 18 -3.16 -3.09 -5.04
N GLY A 19 -2.03 -3.74 -4.73
CA GLY A 19 -1.02 -3.17 -3.84
C GLY A 19 0.00 -4.19 -3.38
N TYR A 20 0.80 -3.78 -2.42
CA TYR A 20 1.86 -4.60 -1.82
C TYR A 20 1.83 -4.48 -0.30
N PHE A 21 2.20 -5.54 0.40
CA PHE A 21 2.46 -5.52 1.83
C PHE A 21 3.90 -5.94 2.11
N PHE A 22 4.58 -5.15 2.92
CA PHE A 22 5.97 -5.28 3.31
C PHE A 22 6.00 -5.54 4.82
N PRO A 23 6.12 -6.80 5.27
CA PRO A 23 6.19 -7.10 6.70
C PRO A 23 7.42 -6.48 7.36
N ASP A 24 7.28 -6.06 8.62
CA ASP A 24 8.41 -5.63 9.43
C ASP A 24 9.07 -6.90 10.05
N TYR A 25 10.02 -7.51 9.34
CA TYR A 25 10.64 -8.81 9.69
C TYR A 25 11.55 -8.82 10.94
N ASP A 26 11.65 -7.73 11.69
CA ASP A 26 12.48 -7.57 12.91
C ASP A 26 13.85 -8.27 12.81
N LEU A 27 14.58 -7.96 11.74
CA LEU A 27 15.88 -8.56 11.47
C LEU A 27 16.90 -7.99 12.46
N GLU A 28 17.49 -8.85 13.28
CA GLU A 28 18.70 -8.47 14.03
C GLU A 28 19.84 -8.17 13.04
N GLU A 29 20.76 -7.27 13.40
CA GLU A 29 21.97 -7.01 12.61
C GLU A 29 22.86 -8.27 12.60
N THR A 30 22.61 -9.17 11.65
CA THR A 30 23.36 -10.41 11.46
C THR A 30 24.23 -10.34 10.20
N LYS A 31 25.21 -11.23 10.11
CA LYS A 31 26.03 -11.41 8.89
C LYS A 31 25.41 -12.40 7.90
N GLU A 32 24.25 -12.95 8.23
CA GLU A 32 23.54 -13.90 7.38
C GLU A 32 22.84 -13.16 6.23
N ASN A 33 22.50 -13.90 5.18
CA ASN A 33 21.74 -13.36 4.07
C ASN A 33 20.31 -13.05 4.55
N GLU A 34 19.93 -11.78 4.55
CA GLU A 34 18.61 -11.31 5.01
C GLU A 34 17.46 -12.03 4.30
N ASP A 35 17.58 -12.26 3.00
CA ASP A 35 16.56 -12.96 2.21
C ASP A 35 16.36 -14.40 2.70
N GLU A 36 17.44 -15.11 3.06
CA GLU A 36 17.34 -16.47 3.60
C GLU A 36 16.69 -16.51 4.98
N ILE A 37 16.91 -15.47 5.81
CA ILE A 37 16.24 -15.34 7.10
C ILE A 37 14.74 -15.09 6.87
N ILE A 38 14.40 -14.13 6.01
CA ILE A 38 13.01 -13.78 5.69
C ILE A 38 12.25 -15.01 5.15
N GLU A 39 12.87 -15.80 4.27
CA GLU A 39 12.28 -17.03 3.76
C GLU A 39 11.98 -18.03 4.88
N LYS A 40 12.91 -18.22 5.84
CA LYS A 40 12.67 -19.10 6.99
C LYS A 40 11.56 -18.58 7.91
N LEU A 41 11.48 -17.25 8.12
CA LEU A 41 10.43 -16.63 8.92
C LEU A 41 9.05 -16.84 8.28
N ASN A 42 8.94 -16.66 6.96
CA ASN A 42 7.72 -16.90 6.21
C ASN A 42 7.33 -18.39 6.21
N GLN A 43 8.27 -19.30 5.93
CA GLN A 43 8.03 -20.75 5.92
C GLN A 43 7.58 -21.28 7.29
N SER A 44 8.06 -20.68 8.38
CA SER A 44 7.66 -21.05 9.74
C SER A 44 6.49 -20.23 10.28
N HIS A 45 5.85 -19.40 9.45
CA HIS A 45 4.70 -18.57 9.83
C HIS A 45 4.95 -17.76 11.10
N GLN A 46 6.12 -17.12 11.21
CA GLN A 46 6.46 -16.31 12.39
C GLN A 46 5.53 -15.10 12.53
N ASN A 47 5.45 -14.58 13.76
CA ASN A 47 4.73 -13.34 14.01
C ASN A 47 5.63 -12.13 13.81
N VAL A 48 5.10 -11.11 13.14
CA VAL A 48 5.72 -9.78 12.98
C VAL A 48 4.90 -8.72 13.72
N GLN A 49 5.52 -7.59 14.01
CA GLN A 49 4.88 -6.46 14.73
C GLN A 49 4.02 -5.57 13.81
N GLY A 50 3.93 -5.91 12.54
CA GLY A 50 3.19 -5.16 11.55
C GLY A 50 3.90 -5.14 10.20
N GLY A 51 3.74 -4.04 9.50
CA GLY A 51 4.37 -3.82 8.20
C GLY A 51 3.82 -2.57 7.52
N ASN A 52 4.26 -2.37 6.29
CA ASN A 52 3.81 -1.26 5.46
C ASN A 52 2.97 -1.80 4.31
N ILE A 53 1.78 -1.25 4.10
CA ILE A 53 0.97 -1.52 2.91
C ILE A 53 1.13 -0.37 1.92
N LEU A 54 1.42 -0.66 0.66
CA LEU A 54 1.55 0.32 -0.42
C LEU A 54 0.38 0.15 -1.39
N LEU A 55 -0.42 1.21 -1.53
CA LEU A 55 -1.64 1.23 -2.32
C LEU A 55 -1.64 2.36 -3.34
N PRO A 56 -2.30 2.22 -4.50
CA PRO A 56 -2.57 3.33 -5.40
C PRO A 56 -3.36 4.43 -4.68
N MET A 57 -2.96 5.69 -4.85
CA MET A 57 -3.57 6.82 -4.14
C MET A 57 -4.34 7.74 -5.09
N VAL A 58 -3.64 8.29 -6.09
CA VAL A 58 -4.16 9.29 -7.01
C VAL A 58 -3.40 9.26 -8.33
N LYS A 59 -4.13 9.28 -9.45
CA LYS A 59 -3.57 9.45 -10.78
C LYS A 59 -3.65 10.92 -11.18
N LEU A 60 -2.50 11.52 -11.43
CA LEU A 60 -2.34 12.94 -11.72
C LEU A 60 -2.85 13.30 -13.12
N ASN A 61 -2.66 12.41 -14.12
CA ASN A 61 -3.00 12.64 -15.52
C ASN A 61 -2.40 13.93 -16.15
N LEU A 62 -1.25 14.37 -15.63
CA LEU A 62 -0.60 15.64 -16.01
C LEU A 62 0.79 15.46 -16.61
N LEU A 63 1.33 14.23 -16.62
CA LEU A 63 2.71 14.00 -17.06
C LEU A 63 2.73 13.37 -18.45
N ASP A 64 3.92 13.38 -19.06
CA ASP A 64 4.18 12.74 -20.35
C ASP A 64 3.27 13.25 -21.50
N LYS A 65 2.91 14.54 -21.48
CA LYS A 65 2.10 15.21 -22.51
C LYS A 65 2.97 15.97 -23.51
N GLU A 66 3.44 15.30 -24.56
CA GLU A 66 4.38 15.88 -25.54
C GLU A 66 3.81 17.09 -26.32
N GLU A 67 2.51 17.07 -26.62
CA GLU A 67 1.83 18.16 -27.34
C GLU A 67 1.39 19.32 -26.43
N GLY A 68 1.66 19.21 -25.12
CA GLY A 68 1.09 20.10 -24.11
C GLY A 68 -0.39 19.77 -23.80
N ILE A 69 -0.91 20.40 -22.75
CA ILE A 69 -2.32 20.30 -22.35
C ILE A 69 -2.89 21.71 -22.18
N ASP A 70 -4.19 21.83 -22.41
CA ASP A 70 -4.92 23.06 -22.17
C ASP A 70 -4.92 23.42 -20.66
N LEU A 71 -4.92 24.72 -20.36
CA LEU A 71 -4.90 25.22 -18.99
C LEU A 71 -6.14 24.76 -18.19
N ASP A 72 -7.32 24.77 -18.80
CA ASP A 72 -8.56 24.35 -18.14
C ASP A 72 -8.52 22.86 -17.82
N TYR A 73 -7.94 22.05 -18.72
CA TYR A 73 -7.69 20.63 -18.44
C TYR A 73 -6.75 20.44 -17.25
N ALA A 74 -5.64 21.18 -17.21
CA ALA A 74 -4.67 21.07 -16.12
C ALA A 74 -5.28 21.45 -14.76
N ILE A 75 -6.11 22.51 -14.73
CA ILE A 75 -6.85 22.92 -13.53
C ILE A 75 -7.77 21.79 -13.06
N VAL A 76 -8.60 21.24 -13.94
CA VAL A 76 -9.53 20.17 -13.59
C VAL A 76 -8.80 18.94 -13.04
N ALA A 77 -7.70 18.52 -13.67
CA ALA A 77 -6.92 17.36 -13.22
C ALA A 77 -6.28 17.60 -11.83
N LEU A 78 -5.76 18.80 -11.57
CA LEU A 78 -5.23 19.19 -10.27
C LEU A 78 -6.32 19.25 -9.18
N GLU A 79 -7.49 19.80 -9.50
CA GLU A 79 -8.62 19.87 -8.57
C GLU A 79 -9.13 18.48 -8.19
N GLN A 80 -9.27 17.58 -9.16
CA GLN A 80 -9.64 16.18 -8.92
C GLN A 80 -8.59 15.46 -8.06
N SER A 81 -7.31 15.67 -8.36
CA SER A 81 -6.21 15.10 -7.58
C SER A 81 -6.22 15.60 -6.13
N LEU A 82 -6.41 16.91 -5.93
CA LEU A 82 -6.51 17.51 -4.61
C LEU A 82 -7.72 16.97 -3.84
N GLN A 83 -8.87 16.82 -4.50
CA GLN A 83 -10.06 16.26 -3.89
C GLN A 83 -9.81 14.81 -3.44
N ARG A 84 -9.18 13.97 -4.27
CA ARG A 84 -8.80 12.60 -3.92
C ARG A 84 -7.88 12.55 -2.70
N VAL A 85 -6.85 13.40 -2.66
CA VAL A 85 -5.91 13.50 -1.52
C VAL A 85 -6.63 13.92 -0.24
N LYS A 86 -7.60 14.83 -0.32
CA LYS A 86 -8.42 15.24 0.83
C LYS A 86 -9.27 14.09 1.37
N VAL A 87 -9.86 13.27 0.50
CA VAL A 87 -10.63 12.07 0.92
C VAL A 87 -9.72 11.09 1.67
N TRP A 88 -8.54 10.78 1.13
CA TRP A 88 -7.53 9.96 1.81
C TRP A 88 -7.17 10.51 3.20
N LYS A 89 -6.88 11.82 3.29
CA LYS A 89 -6.54 12.47 4.55
C LYS A 89 -7.69 12.38 5.56
N GLN A 90 -8.93 12.62 5.12
CA GLN A 90 -10.10 12.54 5.98
C GLN A 90 -10.32 11.12 6.50
N TRP A 91 -10.24 10.13 5.61
CA TRP A 91 -10.39 8.71 5.97
C TRP A 91 -9.34 8.30 7.00
N LEU A 92 -8.06 8.68 6.81
CA LEU A 92 -7.00 8.37 7.77
C LEU A 92 -7.22 9.01 9.14
N LEU A 93 -7.74 10.24 9.19
CA LEU A 93 -8.07 10.91 10.44
C LEU A 93 -9.23 10.23 11.19
N GLN A 94 -10.19 9.68 10.46
CA GLN A 94 -11.38 9.04 11.04
C GLN A 94 -11.13 7.59 11.44
N ASN A 95 -10.39 6.84 10.61
CA ASN A 95 -10.31 5.38 10.69
C ASN A 95 -8.90 4.87 11.03
N GLY A 96 -7.85 5.70 10.92
CA GLY A 96 -6.47 5.24 11.07
C GLY A 96 -6.18 4.52 12.38
N SER A 97 -6.75 5.00 13.49
CA SER A 97 -6.59 4.36 14.81
C SER A 97 -7.26 2.99 14.92
N GLN A 98 -8.41 2.78 14.26
CA GLN A 98 -9.12 1.50 14.22
C GLN A 98 -8.29 0.42 13.53
N PHE A 99 -7.51 0.79 12.52
CA PHE A 99 -6.66 -0.13 11.76
C PHE A 99 -5.20 -0.13 12.21
N GLU A 100 -4.91 0.44 13.38
CA GLU A 100 -3.56 0.50 13.96
C GLU A 100 -2.52 1.16 13.02
N ILE A 101 -2.98 2.11 12.20
CA ILE A 101 -2.13 2.89 11.30
C ILE A 101 -1.47 4.01 12.10
N ASN A 102 -0.13 4.00 12.18
CA ASN A 102 0.64 4.98 12.96
C ASN A 102 1.54 5.90 12.10
N GLY A 103 1.50 5.73 10.79
CA GLY A 103 2.28 6.53 9.86
C GLY A 103 1.80 6.38 8.43
N ASN A 104 2.07 7.38 7.61
CA ASN A 104 1.85 7.31 6.17
C ASN A 104 2.95 8.09 5.42
N ALA A 105 3.18 7.71 4.17
CA ALA A 105 4.09 8.38 3.26
C ALA A 105 3.57 8.28 1.82
N ILE A 106 3.91 9.26 0.97
CA ILE A 106 3.50 9.28 -0.43
C ILE A 106 4.71 9.00 -1.31
N PHE A 107 4.54 8.12 -2.29
CA PHE A 107 5.58 7.68 -3.21
C PHE A 107 5.11 7.81 -4.65
N THR A 108 6.02 8.06 -5.58
CA THR A 108 5.75 7.88 -7.01
C THR A 108 5.69 6.38 -7.32
N SER A 109 4.66 5.92 -8.02
CA SER A 109 4.62 4.55 -8.51
C SER A 109 5.77 4.30 -9.49
N ARG A 110 6.39 3.11 -9.40
CA ARG A 110 7.45 2.70 -10.33
C ARG A 110 6.91 2.35 -11.72
N GLU A 111 5.71 1.77 -11.75
CA GLU A 111 5.08 1.23 -12.96
C GLU A 111 4.24 2.30 -13.71
N ASP A 112 3.74 3.31 -13.01
CA ASP A 112 2.95 4.41 -13.59
C ASP A 112 3.44 5.75 -13.04
N ARG A 113 4.17 6.52 -13.85
CA ARG A 113 4.71 7.82 -13.45
C ARG A 113 3.64 8.85 -13.12
N GLU A 114 2.43 8.71 -13.66
CA GLU A 114 1.31 9.58 -13.33
C GLU A 114 0.61 9.17 -12.03
N MET A 115 0.95 8.03 -11.44
CA MET A 115 0.32 7.52 -10.22
C MET A 115 1.17 7.82 -8.98
N LEU A 116 0.56 8.48 -8.00
CA LEU A 116 1.08 8.48 -6.63
C LEU A 116 0.50 7.29 -5.86
N SER A 117 1.33 6.67 -5.04
CA SER A 117 0.97 5.61 -4.11
C SER A 117 1.07 6.11 -2.67
N ILE A 118 0.23 5.57 -1.80
CA ILE A 118 0.27 5.82 -0.36
C ILE A 118 0.78 4.57 0.35
N GLY A 119 1.83 4.75 1.14
CA GLY A 119 2.32 3.76 2.09
C GLY A 119 1.68 4.01 3.45
N LEU A 120 1.06 3.00 4.05
CA LEU A 120 0.49 3.06 5.41
C LEU A 120 1.25 2.09 6.30
N ARG A 121 1.78 2.58 7.42
CA ARG A 121 2.44 1.74 8.42
C ARG A 121 1.40 1.21 9.40
N ILE A 122 1.21 -0.11 9.40
CA ILE A 122 0.30 -0.84 10.27
C ILE A 122 1.12 -1.42 11.42
N LYS A 123 0.81 -1.06 12.67
CA LYS A 123 1.48 -1.58 13.87
C LYS A 123 0.57 -2.57 14.58
N LYS A 124 0.42 -3.75 13.99
CA LYS A 124 -0.47 -4.83 14.45
C LYS A 124 0.28 -6.15 14.39
N HIS A 125 0.12 -7.00 15.40
CA HIS A 125 0.69 -8.35 15.35
C HIS A 125 0.06 -9.14 14.20
N MET A 126 0.88 -9.66 13.30
CA MET A 126 0.44 -10.46 12.16
C MET A 126 1.25 -11.74 12.08
N THR A 127 0.58 -12.84 11.77
CA THR A 127 1.24 -14.10 11.43
C THR A 127 1.58 -14.08 9.95
N LEU A 128 2.85 -14.31 9.61
CA LEU A 128 3.30 -14.45 8.23
C LEU A 128 2.60 -15.64 7.55
N GLY A 129 2.42 -15.55 6.24
CA GLY A 129 1.65 -16.48 5.42
C GLY A 129 0.60 -15.76 4.60
N GLU A 130 0.46 -16.13 3.32
CA GLU A 130 -0.43 -15.42 2.38
C GLU A 130 -1.87 -15.32 2.87
N ARG A 131 -2.38 -16.41 3.45
CA ARG A 131 -3.75 -16.47 3.96
C ARG A 131 -3.89 -15.68 5.26
N GLU A 132 -2.92 -15.80 6.15
CA GLU A 132 -2.91 -15.18 7.48
C GLU A 132 -2.79 -13.66 7.38
N ILE A 133 -1.88 -13.16 6.54
CA ILE A 133 -1.73 -11.75 6.22
C ILE A 133 -2.99 -11.23 5.52
N LEU A 134 -3.50 -11.93 4.50
CA LEU A 134 -4.72 -11.52 3.81
C LEU A 134 -5.90 -11.38 4.78
N ASN A 135 -6.15 -12.39 5.62
CA ASN A 135 -7.23 -12.34 6.61
C ASN A 135 -7.09 -11.17 7.58
N THR A 136 -5.85 -10.81 7.92
CA THR A 136 -5.56 -9.66 8.80
C THR A 136 -5.83 -8.33 8.11
N LEU A 137 -5.58 -8.24 6.80
CA LEU A 137 -5.73 -7.03 6.00
C LEU A 137 -7.13 -6.85 5.41
N ILE A 138 -7.93 -7.91 5.25
CA ILE A 138 -9.29 -7.85 4.67
C ILE A 138 -10.14 -6.72 5.28
N PRO A 139 -10.24 -6.55 6.62
CA PRO A 139 -11.07 -5.48 7.18
C PRO A 139 -10.64 -4.08 6.76
N LEU A 140 -9.33 -3.86 6.57
CA LEU A 140 -8.79 -2.59 6.08
C LEU A 140 -9.08 -2.42 4.58
N LEU A 141 -8.87 -3.47 3.79
CA LEU A 141 -9.07 -3.44 2.34
C LEU A 141 -10.55 -3.23 1.98
N ASP A 142 -11.47 -3.89 2.69
CA ASP A 142 -12.91 -3.75 2.50
C ASP A 142 -13.37 -2.32 2.86
N ASP A 143 -12.91 -1.76 3.98
CA ASP A 143 -13.26 -0.39 4.39
C ASP A 143 -12.75 0.66 3.39
N LEU A 144 -11.52 0.47 2.89
CA LEU A 144 -10.97 1.31 1.83
C LEU A 144 -11.77 1.19 0.52
N HIS A 145 -12.24 -0.01 0.17
CA HIS A 145 -13.08 -0.21 -1.00
C HIS A 145 -14.46 0.47 -0.85
N GLU A 146 -15.10 0.30 0.30
CA GLU A 146 -16.38 0.96 0.62
C GLU A 146 -16.26 2.49 0.63
N ALA A 147 -15.12 3.02 1.06
CA ALA A 147 -14.80 4.45 1.00
C ALA A 147 -14.44 4.94 -0.42
N GLY A 148 -14.39 4.04 -1.42
CA GLY A 148 -13.99 4.33 -2.79
C GLY A 148 -12.50 4.69 -2.93
N LEU A 149 -11.68 4.36 -1.94
CA LEU A 149 -10.23 4.60 -1.93
C LEU A 149 -9.43 3.50 -2.62
N LEU A 150 -10.01 2.29 -2.72
CA LEU A 150 -9.47 1.13 -3.43
C LEU A 150 -10.45 0.59 -4.49
#